data_AF-A0A6P0XNM4-F1
#
_entry.id   AF-A0A6P0XNM4-F1
#
_cell.length_a   1.000
_cell.length_b   1.000
_cell.length_c   1.000
_cell.angle_alpha   90.00
_cell.angle_beta   90.00
_cell.angle_gamma   90.00
#
_symmetry.space_group_name_H-M   'P 1'
#
loop_
_entity.id
_entity.type
_entity.pdbx_description
1 polymer ?
#
loop_
_entity_poly.entity_id
_entity_poly.type
_entity_poly.pdbx_seq_one_letter_code
_entity_poly.pdbx_strand_id
1 'polypeptide(L)'
;MATIYLHIGLNKAGSTSLQHFLANNRDIFLSHGYLYPITGTLNNHRNHHNLAWCFPNKFQNYNSNYNPKLGTWDDLFEEINHSVADKIIISSEFFNTFDELKISQLKLKLNKFNIKIIVYIRRQDLRIKSMYKQGVKGNVFSETIEQRLEILKSHNDYYRL
;
A
#
# COMPACT_ATOMS: atom_id res chain seq x y z
N MET A 1 19.09 -13.90 -4.45
CA MET A 1 17.61 -13.82 -4.47
C MET A 1 17.22 -12.40 -4.08
N ALA A 2 16.50 -11.68 -4.93
CA ALA A 2 16.16 -10.29 -4.68
C ALA A 2 15.20 -10.14 -3.48
N THR A 3 15.23 -8.98 -2.83
CA THR A 3 14.41 -8.66 -1.66
C THR A 3 13.37 -7.61 -2.00
N ILE A 4 12.09 -7.89 -1.72
CA ILE A 4 11.00 -6.93 -1.81
C ILE A 4 10.72 -6.36 -0.42
N TYR A 5 10.91 -5.05 -0.30
CA TYR A 5 10.46 -4.23 0.82
C TYR A 5 9.02 -3.79 0.53
N LEU A 6 8.06 -4.54 1.05
CA LEU A 6 6.64 -4.27 0.87
C LEU A 6 6.17 -3.35 2.00
N HIS A 7 6.08 -2.06 1.70
CA HIS A 7 5.46 -1.08 2.58
C HIS A 7 3.94 -1.17 2.45
N ILE A 8 3.32 -1.81 3.44
CA ILE A 8 1.86 -1.95 3.53
C ILE A 8 1.22 -0.84 4.36
N GLY A 9 2.04 -0.05 5.06
CA GLY A 9 1.65 1.12 5.84
C GLY A 9 0.45 0.94 6.78
N LEU A 10 -0.10 2.07 7.21
CA LEU A 10 -1.47 2.21 7.67
C LEU A 10 -2.02 3.52 7.09
N ASN A 11 -3.31 3.52 6.75
CA ASN A 11 -3.99 4.77 6.41
C ASN A 11 -3.77 5.80 7.53
N LYS A 12 -3.39 7.02 7.13
CA LYS A 12 -3.08 8.16 8.02
C LYS A 12 -1.82 8.06 8.88
N ALA A 13 -0.86 7.20 8.50
CA ALA A 13 0.43 7.06 9.16
C ALA A 13 1.61 7.75 8.43
N GLY A 14 1.36 8.57 7.41
CA GLY A 14 2.42 9.31 6.69
C GLY A 14 2.89 8.67 5.37
N SER A 15 2.20 7.62 4.88
CA SER A 15 2.52 6.92 3.64
C SER A 15 2.72 7.85 2.44
N THR A 16 1.91 8.90 2.31
CA THR A 16 2.01 9.86 1.20
C THR A 16 3.34 10.59 1.18
N SER A 17 3.87 11.00 2.33
CA SER A 17 5.16 11.69 2.41
C SER A 17 6.31 10.75 2.01
N LEU A 18 6.26 9.49 2.47
CA LEU A 18 7.23 8.47 2.09
C LEU A 18 7.17 8.16 0.58
N GLN A 19 5.97 7.93 0.06
CA GLN A 19 5.74 7.66 -1.37
C GLN A 19 6.24 8.80 -2.25
N HIS A 20 6.03 10.06 -1.83
CA HIS A 20 6.56 11.23 -2.52
C HIS A 20 8.08 11.28 -2.50
N PHE A 21 8.69 11.00 -1.33
CA PHE A 21 10.14 10.93 -1.20
C PHE A 21 10.76 9.84 -2.09
N LEU A 22 10.20 8.63 -2.09
CA LEU A 22 10.67 7.52 -2.93
C LEU A 22 10.53 7.82 -4.42
N ALA A 23 9.37 8.34 -4.83
CA ALA A 23 9.09 8.63 -6.24
C ALA A 23 10.00 9.71 -6.83
N ASN A 24 10.28 10.76 -6.05
CA ASN A 24 11.11 11.88 -6.50
C ASN A 24 12.62 11.56 -6.51
N ASN A 25 13.03 10.50 -5.83
CA ASN A 25 14.44 10.12 -5.71
C ASN A 25 14.73 8.77 -6.38
N ARG A 26 13.89 8.31 -7.32
CA ARG A 26 14.01 7.01 -8.00
C ARG A 26 15.41 6.71 -8.50
N ASP A 27 16.00 7.64 -9.24
CA ASP A 27 17.32 7.44 -9.86
C ASP A 27 18.42 7.35 -8.80
N ILE A 28 18.28 8.10 -7.70
CA ILE A 28 19.19 8.04 -6.55
C ILE A 28 19.05 6.69 -5.84
N PHE A 29 17.83 6.19 -5.63
CA PHE A 29 17.63 4.86 -5.05
C PHE A 29 18.21 3.77 -5.97
N LEU A 30 17.98 3.88 -7.27
CA LEU A 30 18.46 2.92 -8.26
C LEU A 30 19.99 2.86 -8.29
N SER A 31 20.68 4.00 -8.22
CA SER A 31 22.15 4.04 -8.14
C SER A 31 22.71 3.40 -6.87
N HIS A 32 21.90 3.26 -5.82
CA HIS A 32 22.23 2.54 -4.58
C HIS A 32 21.68 1.09 -4.56
N GLY A 33 21.22 0.60 -5.71
CA GLY A 33 20.71 -0.77 -5.87
C GLY A 33 19.29 -0.98 -5.35
N TYR A 34 18.48 0.08 -5.24
CA TYR A 34 17.07 0.01 -4.88
C TYR A 34 16.18 0.42 -6.06
N LEU A 35 15.37 -0.51 -6.57
CA LEU A 35 14.32 -0.20 -7.53
C LEU A 35 13.06 0.29 -6.81
N TYR A 36 12.57 1.47 -7.19
CA TYR A 36 11.21 1.92 -6.87
C TYR A 36 10.38 1.94 -8.15
N PRO A 37 9.63 0.86 -8.45
CA PRO A 37 9.03 0.64 -9.75
C PRO A 37 8.10 1.78 -10.22
N ILE A 38 7.95 1.88 -11.53
CA ILE A 38 6.91 2.69 -12.16
C ILE A 38 5.65 1.85 -12.37
N THR A 39 5.79 0.55 -12.59
CA THR A 39 4.65 -0.33 -12.83
C THR A 39 3.66 -0.33 -11.66
N GLY A 40 2.38 -0.22 -12.00
CA GLY A 40 1.28 -0.22 -11.05
C GLY A 40 1.16 1.05 -10.23
N THR A 41 1.85 2.13 -10.62
CA THR A 41 1.84 3.38 -9.90
C THR A 41 0.70 4.34 -10.30
N LEU A 42 0.14 5.06 -9.32
CA LEU A 42 -0.81 6.16 -9.53
C LEU A 42 -0.26 7.48 -8.98
N ASN A 43 -1.02 8.56 -9.14
CA ASN A 43 -0.72 9.88 -8.60
C ASN A 43 0.64 10.41 -9.07
N ASN A 44 0.88 10.51 -10.37
CA ASN A 44 2.19 10.89 -10.94
C ASN A 44 3.31 9.95 -10.46
N HIS A 45 3.08 8.65 -10.61
CA HIS A 45 4.02 7.61 -10.24
C HIS A 45 4.44 7.64 -8.76
N ARG A 46 3.54 7.93 -7.83
CA ARG A 46 3.87 8.02 -6.40
C ARG A 46 3.64 6.74 -5.64
N ASN A 47 2.59 5.98 -5.92
CA ASN A 47 2.20 4.84 -5.08
C ASN A 47 1.67 3.68 -5.88
N HIS A 48 1.85 2.46 -5.37
CA HIS A 48 1.61 1.22 -6.10
C HIS A 48 0.20 0.67 -5.85
N HIS A 49 -0.82 1.52 -5.74
CA HIS A 49 -2.17 1.04 -5.37
C HIS A 49 -2.77 0.11 -6.43
N ASN A 50 -2.41 0.29 -7.71
CA ASN A 50 -2.93 -0.57 -8.78
C ASN A 50 -2.58 -2.05 -8.54
N LEU A 51 -1.37 -2.32 -8.04
CA LEU A 51 -0.91 -3.67 -7.71
C LEU A 51 -1.75 -4.31 -6.59
N ALA A 52 -2.19 -3.51 -5.61
CA ALA A 52 -3.07 -3.96 -4.55
C ALA A 52 -4.52 -4.15 -5.03
N TRP A 53 -4.99 -3.28 -5.94
CA TRP A 53 -6.34 -3.34 -6.49
C TRP A 53 -6.54 -4.44 -7.53
N CYS A 54 -5.47 -4.98 -8.12
CA CYS A 54 -5.53 -6.13 -9.02
C CYS A 54 -6.14 -7.39 -8.36
N PHE A 55 -6.14 -7.49 -7.03
CA PHE A 55 -6.71 -8.62 -6.33
C PHE A 55 -8.26 -8.51 -6.24
N PRO A 56 -9.00 -9.58 -6.58
CA PRO A 56 -10.46 -9.58 -6.58
C PRO A 56 -11.03 -9.32 -5.18
N ASN A 57 -12.22 -8.73 -5.11
CA ASN A 57 -12.95 -8.58 -3.86
C ASN A 57 -13.94 -9.73 -3.69
N LYS A 58 -14.35 -10.05 -2.45
CA LYS A 58 -15.25 -11.19 -2.15
C LYS A 58 -16.53 -11.23 -3.00
N PHE A 59 -17.01 -10.08 -3.46
CA PHE A 59 -18.27 -9.95 -4.21
C PHE A 59 -18.08 -9.43 -5.64
N GLN A 60 -16.84 -9.16 -6.08
CA GLN A 60 -16.56 -8.64 -7.42
C GLN A 60 -15.27 -9.23 -7.97
N ASN A 61 -15.33 -9.68 -9.22
CA ASN A 61 -14.17 -10.26 -9.92
C ASN A 61 -12.99 -9.28 -10.02
N TYR A 62 -13.23 -7.97 -9.93
CA TYR A 62 -12.19 -6.94 -9.95
C TYR A 62 -12.54 -5.76 -9.03
N ASN A 63 -11.53 -5.10 -8.48
CA ASN A 63 -11.70 -3.81 -7.82
C ASN A 63 -11.96 -2.74 -8.88
N SER A 64 -13.00 -1.92 -8.72
CA SER A 64 -13.37 -0.89 -9.71
C SER A 64 -12.26 0.16 -9.93
N ASN A 65 -11.33 0.32 -8.99
CA ASN A 65 -10.19 1.22 -9.12
C ASN A 65 -8.99 0.61 -9.87
N TYR A 66 -9.00 -0.70 -10.12
CA TYR A 66 -7.94 -1.36 -10.88
C TYR A 66 -7.98 -0.95 -12.35
N ASN A 67 -6.82 -0.62 -12.90
CA ASN A 67 -6.66 -0.31 -14.31
C ASN A 67 -5.43 -1.05 -14.87
N PRO A 68 -5.60 -2.06 -15.74
CA PRO A 68 -4.47 -2.82 -16.29
C PRO A 68 -3.51 -1.95 -17.12
N LYS A 69 -3.96 -0.81 -17.66
CA LYS A 69 -3.09 0.13 -18.40
C LYS A 69 -2.03 0.80 -17.50
N LEU A 70 -2.24 0.79 -16.19
CA LEU A 70 -1.26 1.30 -15.23
C LEU A 70 -0.24 0.23 -14.82
N GLY A 71 -0.33 -0.97 -15.38
CA GLY A 71 0.59 -2.07 -15.16
C GLY A 71 0.03 -3.17 -14.26
N THR A 72 0.40 -4.40 -14.58
CA THR A 72 0.03 -5.65 -13.92
C THR A 72 1.18 -6.17 -13.05
N TRP A 73 0.96 -7.31 -12.38
CA TRP A 73 2.04 -8.02 -11.67
C TRP A 73 3.07 -8.62 -12.63
N ASP A 74 2.68 -9.01 -13.83
CA ASP A 74 3.60 -9.59 -14.80
C ASP A 74 4.52 -8.49 -15.38
N ASP A 75 3.96 -7.34 -15.73
CA ASP A 75 4.72 -6.15 -16.12
C ASP A 75 5.73 -5.74 -15.03
N LEU A 76 5.35 -5.87 -13.75
CA LEU A 76 6.21 -5.55 -12.63
C LEU A 76 7.39 -6.53 -12.56
N PHE A 77 7.15 -7.82 -12.77
CA PHE A 77 8.22 -8.81 -12.79
C PHE A 77 9.15 -8.60 -13.97
N GLU A 78 8.65 -8.19 -15.13
CA GLU A 78 9.48 -7.78 -16.26
C GLU A 78 10.35 -6.55 -15.92
N GLU A 79 9.77 -5.51 -15.31
CA GLU A 79 10.52 -4.33 -14.85
C GLU A 79 11.63 -4.71 -13.84
N ILE A 80 11.33 -5.62 -12.92
CA ILE A 80 12.30 -6.12 -11.94
C ILE A 80 13.42 -6.91 -12.64
N ASN A 81 13.08 -7.79 -13.58
CA ASN A 81 14.06 -8.62 -14.29
C ASN A 81 14.99 -7.80 -15.20
N HIS A 82 14.52 -6.67 -15.72
CA HIS A 82 15.34 -5.74 -16.51
C HIS A 82 16.15 -4.77 -15.64
N SER A 83 15.96 -4.77 -14.32
CA SER A 83 16.71 -3.93 -13.41
C SER A 83 17.97 -4.64 -12.90
N VAL A 84 19.04 -3.87 -12.68
CA VAL A 84 20.26 -4.34 -12.01
C VAL A 84 20.10 -4.40 -10.48
N ALA A 85 19.02 -3.83 -9.94
CA ALA A 85 18.78 -3.75 -8.51
C ALA A 85 18.25 -5.06 -7.93
N ASP A 86 18.78 -5.46 -6.78
CA ASP A 86 18.36 -6.64 -6.03
C ASP A 86 17.43 -6.30 -4.86
N LYS A 87 17.18 -5.00 -4.61
CA LYS A 87 16.25 -4.49 -3.59
C LYS A 87 15.11 -3.75 -4.27
N ILE A 88 13.88 -4.18 -4.05
CA ILE A 88 12.69 -3.61 -4.68
C ILE A 88 11.81 -3.02 -3.58
N ILE A 89 11.34 -1.79 -3.76
CA ILE A 89 10.44 -1.13 -2.82
C ILE A 89 9.06 -1.02 -3.47
N ILE A 90 8.06 -1.67 -2.88
CA ILE A 90 6.65 -1.56 -3.29
C ILE A 90 5.89 -0.90 -2.15
N SER A 91 5.13 0.15 -2.45
CA SER A 91 4.49 0.99 -1.44
C SER A 91 3.02 1.22 -1.73
N SER A 92 2.14 0.65 -0.88
CA SER A 92 0.70 0.89 -0.93
C SER A 92 0.04 0.50 0.39
N GLU A 93 -0.68 1.44 0.99
CA GLU A 93 -1.45 1.23 2.21
C GLU A 93 -2.64 0.26 2.05
N PHE A 94 -3.06 -0.01 0.81
CA PHE A 94 -4.16 -0.93 0.53
C PHE A 94 -3.79 -2.40 0.77
N PHE A 95 -2.50 -2.73 0.86
CA PHE A 95 -2.10 -4.08 1.26
C PHE A 95 -2.50 -4.41 2.70
N ASN A 96 -2.64 -3.41 3.58
CA ASN A 96 -3.12 -3.67 4.96
C ASN A 96 -4.58 -4.14 5.02
N THR A 97 -5.37 -3.95 3.94
CA THR A 97 -6.79 -4.38 3.90
C THR A 97 -6.97 -5.77 3.33
N PHE A 98 -5.90 -6.53 3.14
CA PHE A 98 -5.97 -7.88 2.57
C PHE A 98 -6.49 -8.87 3.61
N ASP A 99 -7.36 -9.78 3.18
CA ASP A 99 -7.76 -10.95 3.96
C ASP A 99 -6.82 -12.13 3.69
N GLU A 100 -7.03 -13.24 4.38
CA GLU A 100 -6.19 -14.43 4.29
C GLU A 100 -6.05 -14.99 2.85
N LEU A 101 -7.12 -14.93 2.06
CA LEU A 101 -7.12 -15.37 0.66
C LEU A 101 -6.19 -14.48 -0.18
N LYS A 102 -6.33 -13.15 -0.07
CA LYS A 102 -5.47 -12.21 -0.80
C LYS A 102 -4.01 -12.29 -0.34
N ILE A 103 -3.77 -12.48 0.97
CA ILE A 103 -2.42 -12.70 1.51
C ILE A 103 -1.81 -13.97 0.90
N SER A 104 -2.57 -15.06 0.81
CA SER A 104 -2.10 -16.31 0.22
C SER A 104 -1.77 -16.16 -1.27
N GLN A 105 -2.62 -15.47 -2.02
CA GLN A 105 -2.36 -15.16 -3.44
C GLN A 105 -1.12 -14.27 -3.63
N LEU A 106 -0.95 -13.25 -2.78
CA LEU A 106 0.23 -12.39 -2.79
C LEU A 106 1.50 -13.19 -2.47
N LYS A 107 1.45 -14.07 -1.47
CA LYS A 107 2.56 -14.95 -1.10
C LYS A 107 2.96 -15.87 -2.26
N LEU A 108 1.99 -16.41 -3.00
CA LEU A 108 2.26 -17.22 -4.19
C LEU A 108 2.93 -16.42 -5.30
N LYS A 109 2.42 -15.20 -5.60
CA LYS A 109 3.02 -14.30 -6.61
C LYS A 109 4.46 -13.92 -6.26
N LEU A 110 4.75 -13.76 -4.97
CA LEU A 110 6.04 -13.29 -4.47
C LEU A 110 6.97 -14.41 -4.01
N ASN A 111 6.66 -15.67 -4.31
CA ASN A 111 7.36 -16.84 -3.76
C ASN A 111 8.87 -16.93 -4.12
N LYS A 112 9.31 -16.27 -5.19
CA LYS A 112 10.70 -16.22 -5.65
C LYS A 112 11.54 -15.14 -4.96
N PHE A 113 10.94 -14.32 -4.10
CA PHE A 113 11.59 -13.16 -3.49
C PHE A 113 11.66 -13.30 -1.97
N ASN A 114 12.68 -12.69 -1.37
CA ASN A 114 12.70 -12.49 0.06
C ASN A 114 11.80 -11.30 0.40
N ILE A 115 10.82 -11.47 1.29
CA ILE A 115 9.84 -10.43 1.58
C ILE A 115 10.12 -9.80 2.93
N LYS A 116 10.24 -8.47 2.95
CA LYS A 116 10.31 -7.67 4.17
C LYS A 116 9.11 -6.74 4.23
N ILE A 117 8.24 -6.94 5.21
CA ILE A 117 7.07 -6.09 5.42
C ILE A 117 7.49 -4.85 6.23
N ILE A 118 7.12 -3.67 5.75
CA ILE A 118 7.34 -2.39 6.44
C ILE A 118 5.98 -1.78 6.79
N VAL A 119 5.78 -1.47 8.07
CA VAL A 119 4.59 -0.79 8.58
C VAL A 119 5.01 0.40 9.43
N TYR A 120 4.44 1.56 9.15
CA TYR A 120 4.50 2.71 10.06
C TYR A 120 3.24 2.75 10.91
N ILE A 121 3.43 2.73 12.22
CA ILE A 121 2.36 2.93 13.19
C ILE A 121 2.33 4.37 13.67
N ARG A 122 1.13 4.89 13.90
CA ARG A 122 0.89 6.23 14.45
C ARG A 122 0.10 6.09 15.72
N ARG A 123 0.37 6.94 16.72
CA ARG A 123 -0.48 7.05 17.92
C ARG A 123 -1.98 7.00 17.56
N GLN A 124 -2.69 6.07 18.20
CA GLN A 124 -4.04 5.65 17.81
C GLN A 124 -5.04 6.82 17.85
N ASP A 125 -4.99 7.64 18.89
CA ASP A 125 -5.80 8.85 19.08
C ASP A 125 -5.64 9.82 17.90
N LEU A 126 -4.40 10.06 17.48
CA LEU A 126 -4.08 10.94 16.37
C LEU A 126 -4.51 10.34 15.02
N ARG A 127 -4.38 9.02 14.86
CA ARG A 127 -4.81 8.32 13.64
C ARG A 127 -6.32 8.36 13.48
N ILE A 128 -7.07 8.04 14.53
CA ILE A 128 -8.54 8.11 14.58
C ILE A 128 -9.02 9.51 14.21
N LYS A 129 -8.46 10.56 14.85
CA LYS A 129 -8.79 11.95 14.53
C LYS A 129 -8.53 12.29 13.06
N SER A 130 -7.41 11.81 12.50
CA SER A 130 -7.08 12.04 11.09
C SER A 130 -7.99 11.29 10.12
N MET A 131 -8.44 10.08 10.48
CA MET A 131 -9.38 9.30 9.67
C MET A 131 -10.77 9.95 9.68
N TYR A 132 -11.26 10.34 10.85
CA TYR A 132 -12.53 11.06 10.99
C TYR A 132 -12.55 12.34 10.14
N LYS A 133 -11.50 13.18 10.25
CA LYS A 133 -11.37 14.40 9.43
C LYS A 133 -11.38 14.09 7.93
N GLN A 134 -10.80 12.98 7.49
CA GLN A 134 -10.86 12.60 6.07
C GLN A 134 -12.27 12.21 5.66
N GLY A 135 -12.98 11.44 6.48
CA GLY A 135 -14.35 11.02 6.18
C GLY A 135 -15.31 12.21 6.10
N VAL A 136 -15.21 13.17 7.02
CA VAL A 136 -16.00 14.42 6.95
C VAL A 136 -15.67 15.21 5.68
N LYS A 137 -14.39 15.42 5.36
CA LYS A 137 -13.99 16.11 4.12
C LYS A 137 -14.44 15.40 2.84
N GLY A 138 -14.51 14.08 2.87
CA GLY A 138 -14.98 13.26 1.76
C GLY A 138 -16.49 13.10 1.72
N ASN A 139 -17.25 13.81 2.57
CA ASN A 139 -18.69 13.65 2.75
C ASN A 139 -19.13 12.21 3.05
N VAL A 140 -18.26 11.42 3.66
CA VAL A 140 -18.54 10.04 4.09
C VAL A 140 -19.19 10.02 5.47
N PHE A 141 -18.86 10.99 6.33
CA PHE A 141 -19.36 11.11 7.71
C PHE A 141 -20.07 12.45 7.89
N SER A 142 -21.19 12.43 8.59
CA SER A 142 -21.94 13.62 9.00
C SER A 142 -22.16 13.69 10.53
N GLU A 143 -21.96 12.57 11.22
CA GLU A 143 -22.03 12.44 12.67
C GLU A 143 -20.77 12.98 13.38
N THR A 144 -20.85 13.19 14.70
CA THR A 144 -19.71 13.68 15.49
C THR A 144 -18.63 12.62 15.68
N ILE A 145 -17.42 13.03 16.08
CA ILE A 145 -16.33 12.08 16.32
C ILE A 145 -16.64 11.15 17.50
N GLU A 146 -17.37 11.62 18.51
CA GLU A 146 -17.80 10.84 19.67
C GLU A 146 -18.75 9.71 19.24
N GLN A 147 -19.70 10.02 18.34
CA GLN A 147 -20.64 9.03 17.80
C GLN A 147 -19.93 7.98 16.95
N ARG A 148 -18.85 8.36 16.25
CA ARG A 148 -18.08 7.45 15.38
C ARG A 148 -16.94 6.74 16.10
N LEU A 149 -16.65 7.11 17.35
CA LEU A 149 -15.44 6.70 18.06
C LEU A 149 -15.36 5.18 18.25
N GLU A 150 -16.44 4.52 18.63
CA GLU A 150 -16.44 3.07 18.88
C GLU A 150 -16.15 2.25 17.62
N ILE A 151 -16.70 2.66 16.47
CA ILE A 151 -16.42 2.04 15.18
C ILE A 151 -14.96 2.26 14.76
N LEU A 152 -14.42 3.46 15.04
CA LEU A 152 -13.02 3.75 14.71
C LEU A 152 -12.08 3.00 15.65
N LYS A 153 -12.37 2.94 16.96
CA LYS A 153 -11.55 2.22 17.95
C LYS A 153 -11.39 0.74 17.60
N SER A 154 -12.45 0.05 17.17
CA SER A 154 -12.37 -1.39 16.85
C SER A 154 -11.34 -1.72 15.76
N HIS A 155 -11.00 -0.76 14.89
CA HIS A 155 -10.01 -0.90 13.82
C HIS A 155 -8.66 -0.24 14.14
N ASN A 156 -8.50 0.33 15.34
CA ASN A 156 -7.40 1.21 15.72
C ASN A 156 -6.81 0.91 17.10
N ASP A 157 -7.39 -0.01 17.86
CA ASP A 157 -6.93 -0.37 19.19
C ASP A 157 -5.76 -1.39 19.10
N TYR A 158 -4.54 -0.88 19.18
CA TYR A 158 -3.33 -1.72 19.16
C TYR A 158 -3.12 -2.51 20.46
N TYR A 159 -3.93 -2.29 21.50
CA TYR A 159 -3.87 -3.05 22.75
C TYR A 159 -4.77 -4.30 22.73
N ARG A 160 -5.57 -4.49 21.68
CA ARG A 160 -6.44 -5.65 21.48
C ARG A 160 -5.85 -6.72 20.56
N LEU A 161 -4.54 -6.68 20.32
CA LEU A 161 -3.81 -7.70 19.55
C LEU A 161 -3.57 -8.96 20.38
#